data_AF-A0A3P8M0R8-F1
#
_entry.id   AF-A0A3P8M0R8-F1
#
_cell.length_a   1.000
_cell.length_b   1.000
_cell.length_c   1.000
_cell.angle_alpha   90.00
_cell.angle_beta   90.00
_cell.angle_gamma   90.00
#
_symmetry.space_group_name_H-M   'P 1'
#
loop_
_entity.id
_entity.type
_entity.pdbx_description
1 polymer ?
#
loop_
_entity_poly.entity_id
_entity_poly.type
_entity_poly.pdbx_seq_one_letter_code
_entity_poly.pdbx_strand_id
1 'polypeptide(L)'
;MNQQVTLVDIRARFPALAIDLKYASADNITGQPIYAEARCLLHPDAAAALEKSLRIARLAGLHLQVLDAYRPQQAQQLLWNACPNQD
;
A
#
# COMPACT_ATOMS: atom_id res chain seq x y z
N MET A 1 -11.96 24.31 -2.32
CA MET A 1 -11.90 23.49 -3.54
C MET A 1 -11.73 22.04 -3.11
N ASN A 2 -12.78 21.21 -3.18
CA ASN A 2 -12.64 19.77 -2.94
C ASN A 2 -12.05 19.13 -4.20
N GLN A 3 -10.75 18.86 -4.21
CA GLN A 3 -10.17 18.05 -5.27
C GLN A 3 -10.55 16.59 -5.04
N GLN A 4 -11.43 16.06 -5.88
CA GLN A 4 -11.65 14.62 -5.98
C GLN A 4 -10.40 14.00 -6.63
N VAL A 5 -9.55 13.40 -5.81
CA VAL A 5 -8.40 12.64 -6.32
C VAL A 5 -8.87 11.26 -6.71
N THR A 6 -8.68 10.90 -7.98
CA THR A 6 -8.87 9.52 -8.44
C THR A 6 -7.61 8.71 -8.12
N LEU A 7 -7.75 7.69 -7.28
CA LEU A 7 -6.64 6.80 -6.93
C LEU A 7 -6.28 5.90 -8.13
N VAL A 8 -4.99 5.60 -8.26
CA VAL A 8 -4.44 4.74 -9.31
C VAL A 8 -4.27 3.34 -8.78
N ASP A 9 -4.76 2.34 -9.53
CA ASP A 9 -4.49 0.93 -9.25
C ASP A 9 -3.09 0.54 -9.72
N ILE A 10 -2.22 0.27 -8.76
CA ILE A 10 -0.81 -0.05 -8.99
C ILE A 10 -0.64 -1.44 -9.60
N ARG A 11 -1.53 -2.38 -9.31
CA ARG A 11 -1.47 -3.73 -9.88
C ARG A 11 -1.78 -3.69 -11.37
N ALA A 12 -2.72 -2.83 -11.79
CA ALA A 12 -2.99 -2.59 -13.20
C ALA A 12 -1.85 -1.82 -13.90
N ARG A 13 -1.26 -0.81 -13.22
CA ARG A 13 -0.22 0.04 -13.78
C ARG A 13 1.15 -0.63 -13.88
N PHE A 14 1.48 -1.53 -12.95
CA PHE A 14 2.74 -2.27 -12.90
C PHE A 14 2.50 -3.77 -12.62
N PRO A 15 2.09 -4.57 -13.63
CA PRO A 15 1.75 -5.98 -13.43
C PRO A 15 2.90 -6.86 -12.91
N ALA A 16 4.15 -6.46 -13.19
CA ALA A 16 5.35 -7.16 -12.74
C ALA A 16 5.87 -6.72 -11.36
N LEU A 17 5.19 -5.78 -10.70
CA LEU A 17 5.56 -5.33 -9.35
C LEU A 17 5.11 -6.37 -8.32
N ALA A 18 6.03 -6.75 -7.44
CA ALA A 18 5.69 -7.58 -6.29
C ALA A 18 4.80 -6.77 -5.32
N ILE A 19 3.59 -7.26 -5.08
CA ILE A 19 2.61 -6.64 -4.18
C ILE A 19 2.14 -7.71 -3.21
N ASP A 20 2.43 -7.48 -1.92
CA ASP A 20 2.07 -8.35 -0.81
C ASP A 20 1.46 -7.49 0.30
N LEU A 21 0.18 -7.14 0.12
CA LEU A 21 -0.53 -6.28 1.05
C LEU A 21 -0.70 -6.99 2.39
N LYS A 22 0.17 -6.70 3.36
CA LYS A 22 0.25 -7.44 4.63
C LYS A 22 -1.06 -7.42 5.39
N TYR A 23 -1.74 -6.28 5.40
CA TYR A 23 -3.03 -6.11 6.06
C TYR A 23 -4.21 -6.76 5.34
N ALA A 24 -4.02 -7.32 4.15
CA ALA A 24 -5.02 -8.15 3.47
C ALA A 24 -4.94 -9.64 3.84
N SER A 25 -3.96 -10.04 4.67
CA SER A 25 -3.81 -11.42 5.14
C SER A 25 -3.59 -11.45 6.66
N ALA A 26 -3.55 -12.64 7.26
CA ALA A 26 -3.20 -12.81 8.67
C ALA A 26 -1.70 -12.59 8.96
N ASP A 27 -0.86 -12.44 7.92
CA ASP A 27 0.57 -12.14 8.05
C ASP A 27 0.79 -10.65 8.33
N ASN A 28 0.29 -10.19 9.48
CA ASN A 28 0.51 -8.84 9.99
C ASN A 28 0.46 -8.84 11.53
N ILE A 29 0.74 -7.68 12.14
CA ILE A 29 0.86 -7.53 13.59
C ILE A 29 -0.40 -7.94 14.39
N THR A 30 -1.57 -7.98 13.76
CA THR A 30 -2.83 -8.35 14.42
C THR A 30 -3.14 -9.85 14.31
N GLY A 31 -2.40 -10.59 13.48
CA GLY A 31 -2.67 -11.99 13.19
C GLY A 31 -4.00 -12.26 12.46
N GLN A 32 -4.69 -11.23 11.98
CA GLN A 32 -5.98 -11.32 11.30
C GLN A 32 -6.03 -10.38 10.06
N PRO A 33 -6.75 -10.74 8.99
CA PRO A 33 -6.95 -9.85 7.85
C PRO A 33 -7.70 -8.59 8.27
N ILE A 34 -7.20 -7.42 7.87
CA ILE A 34 -7.79 -6.11 8.17
C ILE A 34 -8.52 -5.54 6.96
N TYR A 35 -8.01 -5.78 5.75
CA TYR A 35 -8.60 -5.26 4.53
C TYR A 35 -9.72 -6.16 4.04
N ALA A 36 -10.89 -5.55 3.81
CA ALA A 36 -11.99 -6.22 3.13
C ALA A 36 -11.67 -6.52 1.66
N GLU A 37 -10.90 -5.63 1.00
CA GLU A 37 -10.46 -5.79 -0.38
C GLU A 37 -8.95 -5.51 -0.51
N ALA A 38 -8.23 -6.42 -1.16
CA ALA A 38 -6.79 -6.31 -1.38
C ALA A 38 -6.43 -5.42 -2.58
N ARG A 39 -6.88 -4.16 -2.58
CA ARG A 39 -6.61 -3.19 -3.65
C ARG A 39 -5.39 -2.33 -3.35
N CYS A 40 -4.40 -2.39 -4.23
CA CYS A 40 -3.18 -1.59 -4.13
C CYS A 40 -3.38 -0.23 -4.81
N LEU A 41 -4.07 0.69 -4.14
CA LEU A 41 -4.39 2.01 -4.68
C LEU A 41 -3.41 3.07 -4.16
N LEU A 42 -2.95 3.98 -5.01
CA LEU A 42 -2.11 5.13 -4.61
C LEU A 42 -2.61 6.45 -5.18
N HIS A 43 -2.23 7.55 -4.53
CA HIS A 43 -2.35 8.89 -5.12
C HIS A 43 -1.56 8.96 -6.44
N PRO A 44 -2.03 9.68 -7.48
CA PRO A 44 -1.31 9.81 -8.75
C PRO A 44 0.17 10.22 -8.59
N ASP A 45 0.44 11.20 -7.74
CA ASP A 45 1.81 11.65 -7.47
C ASP A 45 2.68 10.57 -6.81
N ALA A 46 2.10 9.79 -5.88
CA ALA A 46 2.77 8.66 -5.25
C ALA A 46 3.04 7.54 -6.26
N ALA A 47 2.11 7.28 -7.20
CA ALA A 47 2.30 6.33 -8.29
C ALA A 47 3.44 6.76 -9.22
N ALA A 48 3.53 8.05 -9.56
CA ALA A 48 4.62 8.61 -10.37
C ALA A 48 5.97 8.56 -9.64
N ALA A 49 5.98 8.80 -8.32
CA ALA A 49 7.18 8.65 -7.50
C ALA A 49 7.62 7.17 -7.41
N LEU A 50 6.68 6.25 -7.23
CA LEU A 50 6.93 4.81 -7.22
C LEU A 50 7.59 4.36 -8.53
N GLU A 51 7.09 4.80 -9.69
CA GLU A 51 7.70 4.48 -10.99
C GLU A 51 9.18 4.88 -11.06
N LYS A 52 9.52 6.07 -10.56
CA LYS A 52 10.91 6.54 -10.48
C LYS A 52 11.73 5.66 -9.55
N SER A 53 11.20 5.32 -8.38
CA SER A 53 11.85 4.44 -7.40
C SER A 53 12.11 3.04 -7.96
N LEU A 54 11.16 2.47 -8.70
CA LEU A 54 11.33 1.17 -9.37
C LEU A 54 12.48 1.21 -10.38
N ARG A 55 12.58 2.29 -11.16
CA ARG A 55 13.68 2.47 -12.11
C ARG A 55 15.03 2.56 -11.40
N ILE A 56 15.12 3.34 -10.33
CA ILE A 56 16.35 3.50 -9.55
C ILE A 56 16.77 2.18 -8.90
N ALA A 57 15.82 1.46 -8.30
CA ALA A 57 16.07 0.16 -7.70
C ALA A 57 16.63 -0.84 -8.73
N ARG A 58 16.04 -0.89 -9.93
CA ARG A 58 16.54 -1.76 -11.02
C ARG A 58 17.97 -1.42 -11.43
N LEU A 59 18.32 -0.14 -11.51
CA LEU A 59 19.70 0.29 -11.81
C LEU A 59 20.69 -0.16 -10.73
N ALA A 60 20.23 -0.29 -9.48
CA ALA A 60 21.01 -0.82 -8.38
C ALA A 60 20.97 -2.36 -8.26
N GLY A 61 20.32 -3.07 -9.20
CA GLY A 61 20.15 -4.53 -9.12
C GLY A 61 19.15 -4.99 -8.05
N LEU A 62 18.27 -4.09 -7.59
CA LEU A 62 17.27 -4.34 -6.54
C LEU A 62 15.86 -4.39 -7.11
N HIS A 63 14.99 -5.12 -6.40
CA HIS A 63 13.57 -5.18 -6.67
C HIS A 63 12.80 -4.64 -5.46
N LEU A 64 11.80 -3.79 -5.71
CA LEU A 64 10.92 -3.28 -4.67
C LEU A 64 9.67 -4.15 -4.58
N GLN A 65 9.15 -4.28 -3.36
CA GLN A 65 7.90 -4.94 -3.05
C GLN A 65 7.00 -3.99 -2.28
N VAL A 66 5.73 -3.89 -2.68
CA VAL A 66 4.73 -3.07 -1.99
C VAL A 66 4.06 -3.91 -0.92
N LEU A 67 4.21 -3.47 0.33
CA LEU A 67 3.62 -4.14 1.50
C LEU A 67 2.33 -3.50 1.98
N ASP A 68 2.15 -2.22 1.66
CA ASP A 68 0.94 -1.45 1.99
C ASP A 68 0.73 -0.30 1.00
N ALA A 69 -0.52 0.15 0.87
CA ALA A 69 -0.93 1.21 -0.06
C ALA A 69 -2.03 2.07 0.58
N TYR A 70 -3.06 2.47 -0.17
CA TYR A 70 -4.22 3.15 0.39
C TYR A 70 -4.84 2.35 1.53
N ARG A 71 -4.94 2.98 2.70
CA ARG A 71 -5.53 2.43 3.90
C ARG A 71 -6.87 3.11 4.20
N PRO A 72 -7.99 2.39 4.18
CA PRO A 72 -9.28 2.92 4.64
C PRO A 72 -9.21 3.34 6.12
N GLN A 73 -9.99 4.35 6.52
CA GLN A 73 -10.02 4.81 7.91
C GLN A 73 -10.36 3.69 8.92
N GLN A 74 -11.26 2.77 8.55
CA GLN A 74 -11.59 1.63 9.39
C GLN A 74 -10.37 0.75 9.69
N ALA A 75 -9.49 0.52 8.70
CA ALA A 75 -8.28 -0.24 8.91
C ALA A 75 -7.31 0.46 9.87
N GLN A 76 -7.26 1.80 9.82
CA GLN A 76 -6.49 2.57 10.80
C GLN A 76 -7.02 2.40 12.22
N GLN A 77 -8.35 2.41 12.41
CA GLN A 77 -8.95 2.16 13.72
C GLN A 77 -8.67 0.75 14.25
N LEU A 78 -8.75 -0.26 13.37
CA LEU A 78 -8.45 -1.65 13.75
C LEU A 78 -6.99 -1.81 14.16
N LEU A 79 -6.06 -1.20 13.43
CA LEU A 79 -4.63 -1.19 13.78
C LEU A 79 -4.38 -0.47 15.10
N TRP A 80 -5.02 0.68 15.33
CA TRP A 80 -4.93 1.40 16.60
C TRP A 80 -5.44 0.56 17.77
N ASN A 81 -6.56 -0.14 17.60
CA ASN A 81 -7.10 -1.02 18.64
C ASN A 81 -6.20 -2.23 18.93
N ALA A 82 -5.50 -2.74 17.92
CA ALA A 82 -4.62 -3.90 18.06
C ALA A 82 -3.25 -3.54 18.64
N CYS A 83 -2.72 -2.35 18.34
CA CYS A 83 -1.45 -1.85 18.85
C CYS A 83 -1.55 -0.33 19.11
N PRO A 84 -2.17 0.08 20.24
CA PRO A 84 -2.26 1.48 20.60
C PRO A 84 -0.91 1.95 21.14
N ASN A 85 -0.13 2.65 20.32
CA ASN A 85 1.05 3.37 20.82
C ASN A 85 0.63 4.81 21.13
N GLN A 86 0.67 5.18 22.41
CA GLN A 86 0.27 6.50 22.93
C GLN A 86 1.44 7.49 23.05
N ASP A 87 2.63 7.10 22.62
CA ASP A 87 3.87 7.87 22.77
C ASP A 87 4.11 8.86 21.63
#